data_AF-A0A1V2H923-F1
#
_entry.id   AF-A0A1V2H923-F1
#
_cell.length_a   1.000
_cell.length_b   1.000
_cell.length_c   1.000
_cell.angle_alpha   90.00
_cell.angle_beta   90.00
_cell.angle_gamma   90.00
#
_symmetry.space_group_name_H-M   'P 1'
#
loop_
_entity.id
_entity.type
_entity.pdbx_description
1 polymer ?
#
loop_
_entity_poly.entity_id
_entity_poly.type
_entity_poly.pdbx_seq_one_letter_code
_entity_poly.pdbx_strand_id
1 'polypeptide(L)'
;MTTIRVLAAVLALLLAGGEIARRVAVPGGFFPGIFPLAMDEFVIAALLGWAAWRGSAGALLAAWMGCAGLLLGLLAANAAPLLGGAPKPGAATYTIALSVLLAVSAWAAWRSGRGLRV
;
A
#
# COMPACT_ATOMS: atom_id res chain seq x y z
N MET A 1 3.40 14.96 -14.17
CA MET A 1 3.35 13.49 -13.94
C MET A 1 4.53 12.99 -13.10
N THR A 2 5.71 13.61 -13.18
CA THR A 2 6.92 13.23 -12.44
C THR A 2 6.72 13.06 -10.93
N THR A 3 6.05 13.99 -10.25
CA THR A 3 5.76 13.89 -8.81
C THR A 3 5.02 12.61 -8.44
N ILE A 4 4.01 12.22 -9.24
CA ILE A 4 3.21 11.01 -9.00
C ILE A 4 4.04 9.74 -9.21
N ARG A 5 4.96 9.75 -10.19
CA ARG A 5 5.90 8.64 -10.41
C ARG A 5 6.88 8.48 -9.26
N VAL A 6 7.46 9.60 -8.79
CA VAL A 6 8.39 9.59 -7.65
C VAL A 6 7.67 9.09 -6.39
N LEU A 7 6.46 9.57 -6.13
CA LEU A 7 5.65 9.08 -5.01
C LEU A 7 5.37 7.57 -5.11
N ALA A 8 5.03 7.06 -6.31
CA ALA A 8 4.80 5.64 -6.51
C ALA A 8 6.07 4.81 -6.25
N ALA A 9 7.23 5.27 -6.71
CA ALA A 9 8.51 4.60 -6.46
C ALA A 9 8.88 4.59 -4.98
N VAL A 10 8.72 5.73 -4.29
CA VAL A 10 8.98 5.83 -2.84
C VAL A 10 8.05 4.90 -2.07
N LEU A 11 6.75 4.91 -2.38
CA LEU A 11 5.79 4.05 -1.68
C LEU A 11 6.03 2.56 -1.96
N ALA A 12 6.43 2.20 -3.18
CA ALA A 12 6.83 0.83 -3.52
C ALA A 12 7.99 0.35 -2.64
N LEU A 13 9.02 1.19 -2.46
CA LEU A 13 10.15 0.88 -1.58
C LEU A 13 9.73 0.78 -0.12
N LEU A 14 8.86 1.67 0.35
CA LEU A 14 8.36 1.64 1.73
C LEU A 14 7.52 0.39 2.01
N LEU A 15 6.65 -0.01 1.09
CA LEU A 15 5.84 -1.23 1.22
C LEU A 15 6.72 -2.49 1.22
N ALA A 16 7.59 -2.62 0.21
CA ALA A 16 8.50 -3.77 0.12
C ALA A 16 9.46 -3.82 1.32
N GLY A 17 10.05 -2.68 1.70
CA GLY A 17 10.97 -2.58 2.83
C GLY A 17 10.29 -2.84 4.17
N GLY A 18 9.08 -2.32 4.38
CA GLY A 18 8.28 -2.56 5.58
C GLY A 18 7.91 -4.04 5.73
N GLU A 19 7.57 -4.71 4.64
CA GLU A 19 7.26 -6.14 4.65
C GLU A 19 8.51 -7.00 4.84
N ILE A 20 9.63 -6.65 4.21
CA ILE A 20 10.93 -7.30 4.46
C ILE A 20 11.32 -7.17 5.93
N ALA A 21 11.24 -5.96 6.49
CA ALA A 21 11.56 -5.71 7.89
C ALA A 21 10.67 -6.52 8.83
N ARG A 22 9.37 -6.60 8.53
CA ARG A 22 8.41 -7.42 9.28
C ARG A 22 8.81 -8.88 9.28
N ARG A 23 9.21 -9.44 8.15
CA ARG A 23 9.64 -10.84 8.01
C ARG A 23 10.96 -11.14 8.71
N VAL A 24 11.93 -10.24 8.62
CA VAL A 24 13.22 -10.38 9.32
C VAL A 24 13.04 -10.39 10.84
N ALA A 25 12.03 -9.67 11.35
CA ALA A 25 11.74 -9.60 12.77
C ALA A 25 10.99 -10.83 13.33
N VAL A 26 10.51 -11.76 12.48
CA VAL A 26 9.79 -12.96 12.95
C VAL A 26 10.79 -14.00 13.49
N PRO A 27 10.64 -14.47 14.74
CA PRO A 27 11.45 -15.56 15.27
C PRO A 27 11.19 -16.85 14.48
N GLY A 28 12.23 -17.43 13.85
CA GLY A 28 12.12 -18.65 13.04
C GLY A 28 12.56 -18.51 11.57
N GLY A 29 12.96 -17.32 11.12
CA GLY A 29 13.57 -17.09 9.80
C GLY A 29 12.67 -16.34 8.82
N PHE A 30 13.18 -16.14 7.59
CA PHE A 30 12.62 -15.19 6.61
C PHE A 30 11.25 -15.61 6.02
N PHE A 31 10.81 -16.86 6.22
CA PHE A 31 9.55 -17.42 5.71
C PHE A 31 9.11 -18.64 6.52
N PRO A 32 8.38 -18.50 7.65
CA PRO A 32 7.85 -19.65 8.39
C PRO A 32 6.67 -20.37 7.68
N GLY A 33 6.40 -20.09 6.39
CA GLY A 33 5.37 -20.75 5.58
C GLY A 33 5.49 -20.48 4.08
N ILE A 34 4.99 -21.41 3.26
CA ILE A 34 5.07 -21.39 1.77
C ILE A 34 4.16 -20.31 1.15
N PHE A 35 3.08 -19.92 1.83
CA PHE A 35 2.15 -18.89 1.37
C PHE A 35 2.18 -17.69 2.32
N PRO A 36 2.75 -16.55 1.91
CA PRO A 36 2.78 -15.38 2.76
C PRO A 36 1.39 -14.75 2.84
N LEU A 37 0.89 -14.55 4.05
CA LEU A 37 -0.32 -13.76 4.36
C LEU A 37 -0.26 -12.30 3.85
N ALA A 38 0.92 -11.84 3.41
CA ALA A 38 1.20 -10.48 2.95
C ALA A 38 1.79 -10.42 1.51
N MET A 39 1.40 -11.36 0.63
CA MET A 39 1.77 -11.28 -0.79
C MET A 39 1.17 -10.05 -1.50
N ASP A 40 0.05 -9.56 -1.00
CA ASP A 40 -0.65 -8.39 -1.49
C ASP A 40 0.21 -7.11 -1.41
N GLU A 41 0.91 -6.87 -0.31
CA GLU A 41 1.81 -5.72 -0.16
C GLU A 41 2.96 -5.75 -1.18
N PHE A 42 3.56 -6.91 -1.44
CA PHE A 42 4.59 -7.06 -2.47
C PHE A 42 4.05 -6.91 -3.89
N VAL A 43 2.86 -7.44 -4.17
CA VAL A 43 2.21 -7.28 -5.47
C VAL A 43 1.91 -5.80 -5.73
N ILE A 44 1.39 -5.07 -4.75
CA ILE A 44 1.14 -3.63 -4.87
C ILE A 44 2.44 -2.84 -4.99
N ALA A 45 3.48 -3.20 -4.24
CA ALA A 45 4.79 -2.57 -4.37
C ALA A 45 5.38 -2.76 -5.79
N ALA A 46 5.31 -3.97 -6.33
CA ALA A 46 5.76 -4.27 -7.69
C ALA A 46 4.95 -3.49 -8.73
N LEU A 47 3.63 -3.42 -8.56
CA LEU A 47 2.73 -2.69 -9.46
C LEU A 47 3.03 -1.17 -9.46
N LEU A 48 3.24 -0.57 -8.28
CA LEU A 48 3.63 0.83 -8.13
C LEU A 48 5.02 1.11 -8.73
N GLY A 49 6.00 0.23 -8.48
CA GLY A 49 7.35 0.34 -9.03
C GLY A 49 7.35 0.25 -10.56
N TRP A 50 6.62 -0.72 -11.12
CA TRP A 50 6.44 -0.85 -12.57
C TRP A 50 5.75 0.38 -13.17
N ALA A 51 4.68 0.88 -12.55
CA ALA A 51 3.98 2.06 -13.02
C ALA A 51 4.85 3.33 -12.95
N ALA A 52 5.66 3.47 -11.89
CA ALA A 52 6.62 4.56 -11.76
C ALA A 52 7.68 4.52 -12.88
N TRP A 53 8.20 3.34 -13.18
CA TRP A 53 9.15 3.14 -14.28
C TRP A 53 8.53 3.45 -15.64
N ARG A 54 7.36 2.87 -15.95
CA ARG A 54 6.65 3.05 -17.22
C ARG A 54 6.19 4.48 -17.44
N GLY A 55 5.77 5.17 -16.39
CA GLY A 55 5.41 6.58 -16.41
C GLY A 55 4.14 6.94 -17.19
N SER A 56 3.41 5.95 -17.71
CA SER A 56 2.13 6.20 -18.37
C SER A 56 1.03 6.47 -17.35
N ALA A 57 0.12 7.39 -17.69
CA ALA A 57 -0.98 7.78 -16.81
C ALA A 57 -1.92 6.60 -16.49
N GLY A 58 -2.12 5.68 -17.45
CA GLY A 58 -2.92 4.47 -17.25
C GLY A 58 -2.30 3.48 -16.26
N ALA A 59 -0.99 3.23 -16.37
CA ALA A 59 -0.29 2.36 -15.43
C ALA A 59 -0.29 2.93 -14.01
N LEU A 60 -0.05 4.24 -13.88
CA LEU A 60 -0.11 4.93 -12.58
C LEU A 60 -1.51 4.86 -11.99
N LEU A 61 -2.56 5.11 -12.78
CA LEU A 61 -3.94 5.00 -12.31
C LEU A 61 -4.24 3.60 -11.76
N ALA A 62 -3.92 2.54 -12.52
CA ALA A 62 -4.15 1.16 -12.09
C ALA A 62 -3.39 0.83 -10.80
N ALA A 63 -2.12 1.25 -10.70
CA ALA A 63 -1.30 1.01 -9.51
C ALA A 63 -1.82 1.74 -8.27
N TRP A 64 -2.18 3.02 -8.40
CA TRP A 64 -2.73 3.80 -7.29
C TRP A 64 -4.12 3.31 -6.85
N MET A 65 -4.96 2.86 -7.79
CA MET A 65 -6.24 2.22 -7.46
C MET A 65 -6.05 0.88 -6.73
N GLY A 66 -5.09 0.06 -7.18
CA GLY A 66 -4.73 -1.18 -6.48
C GLY A 66 -4.22 -0.92 -5.06
N CYS A 67 -3.37 0.09 -4.88
CA CYS A 67 -2.89 0.51 -3.57
C CYS A 67 -4.02 1.01 -2.67
N ALA A 68 -4.95 1.82 -3.20
CA ALA A 68 -6.14 2.25 -2.45
C ALA A 68 -7.01 1.05 -2.02
N GLY A 69 -7.19 0.06 -2.88
CA GLY A 69 -7.92 -1.18 -2.56
C GLY A 69 -7.29 -1.96 -1.40
N LEU A 70 -5.96 -2.16 -1.45
CA LEU A 70 -5.21 -2.77 -0.36
C LEU A 70 -5.40 -2.01 0.97
N LEU A 71 -5.21 -0.70 0.95
CA LEU A 71 -5.34 0.15 2.15
C LEU A 71 -6.75 0.14 2.73
N LEU A 72 -7.78 0.09 1.88
CA LEU A 72 -9.16 -0.05 2.30
C LEU A 72 -9.41 -1.41 2.98
N GLY A 73 -8.86 -2.49 2.42
CA GLY A 73 -8.92 -3.83 3.03
C GLY A 73 -8.24 -3.86 4.41
N LEU A 74 -7.07 -3.25 4.53
CA LEU A 74 -6.35 -3.12 5.81
C LEU A 74 -7.10 -2.28 6.83
N LEU A 75 -7.75 -1.18 6.41
CA LEU A 75 -8.61 -0.37 7.26
C LEU A 75 -9.81 -1.17 7.77
N ALA A 76 -10.48 -1.91 6.89
CA ALA A 76 -11.60 -2.76 7.27
C ALA A 76 -11.18 -3.82 8.28
N ALA A 77 -10.04 -4.48 8.05
CA ALA A 77 -9.47 -5.45 8.99
C ALA A 77 -9.09 -4.82 10.34
N ASN A 78 -8.60 -3.57 10.34
CA ASN A 78 -8.20 -2.87 11.55
C ASN A 78 -9.35 -2.13 12.26
N ALA A 79 -10.55 -2.11 11.68
CA ALA A 79 -11.72 -1.50 12.31
C ALA A 79 -12.23 -2.33 13.50
N ALA A 80 -12.11 -3.66 13.46
CA ALA A 80 -12.66 -4.53 14.50
C ALA A 80 -12.15 -4.21 15.92
N PRO A 81 -10.84 -4.02 16.18
CA PRO A 81 -10.36 -3.58 17.49
C PRO A 81 -10.89 -2.22 17.97
N LEU A 82 -11.30 -1.33 17.05
CA LEU A 82 -11.83 0.00 17.40
C LEU A 82 -13.34 -0.01 17.68
N LEU A 83 -14.04 -1.06 17.24
CA LEU A 83 -15.50 -1.21 17.37
C LEU A 83 -15.88 -2.19 18.50
N GLY A 84 -15.03 -2.33 19.52
CA GLY A 84 -15.28 -3.21 20.67
C GLY A 84 -14.76 -4.64 20.50
N GLY A 85 -13.96 -4.92 19.46
CA GLY A 85 -13.22 -6.17 19.34
C GLY A 85 -12.02 -6.26 20.29
N ALA A 86 -11.27 -7.37 20.20
CA ALA A 86 -10.08 -7.58 21.03
C ALA A 86 -9.07 -6.43 20.89
N PRO A 87 -8.50 -5.92 22.00
CA PRO A 87 -7.61 -4.78 21.96
C PRO A 87 -6.33 -5.10 21.21
N LYS A 88 -6.00 -4.26 20.23
CA LYS A 88 -4.76 -4.32 19.46
C LYS A 88 -3.92 -3.07 19.75
N PRO A 89 -2.70 -3.21 20.28
CA PRO A 89 -1.82 -2.07 20.53
C PRO A 89 -1.63 -1.21 19.29
N GLY A 90 -1.77 0.12 19.45
CA GLY A 90 -1.58 1.07 18.35
C GLY A 90 -2.66 1.07 17.27
N ALA A 91 -3.81 0.40 17.48
CA ALA A 91 -4.89 0.33 16.47
C ALA A 91 -5.34 1.72 15.97
N ALA A 92 -5.47 2.71 16.85
CA ALA A 92 -5.84 4.07 16.48
C ALA A 92 -4.77 4.74 15.60
N THR A 93 -3.51 4.72 16.04
CA THR A 93 -2.38 5.28 15.29
C THR A 93 -2.24 4.64 13.91
N TYR A 94 -2.38 3.32 13.84
CA TYR A 94 -2.33 2.59 12.57
C TYR A 94 -3.50 2.95 11.64
N THR A 95 -4.70 3.11 12.18
CA THR A 95 -5.88 3.55 11.41
C THR A 95 -5.68 4.95 10.83
N ILE A 96 -5.13 5.88 11.61
CA ILE A 96 -4.80 7.23 11.14
C ILE A 96 -3.79 7.15 9.99
N ALA A 97 -2.70 6.40 10.17
CA ALA A 97 -1.68 6.23 9.13
C ALA A 97 -2.26 5.63 7.84
N LEU A 98 -3.08 4.58 7.95
CA LEU A 98 -3.76 3.97 6.80
C LEU A 98 -4.72 4.95 6.12
N SER A 99 -5.46 5.75 6.88
CA SER A 99 -6.40 6.74 6.35
C SER A 99 -5.68 7.83 5.55
N VAL A 100 -4.54 8.30 6.05
CA VAL A 100 -3.69 9.28 5.35
C VAL A 100 -3.15 8.67 4.05
N LEU A 101 -2.61 7.45 4.09
CA LEU A 101 -2.11 6.77 2.90
C LEU A 101 -3.23 6.50 1.88
N LEU A 102 -4.43 6.17 2.33
CA LEU A 102 -5.59 5.96 1.46
C LEU A 102 -5.97 7.27 0.76
N ALA A 103 -6.01 8.38 1.49
CA ALA A 103 -6.27 9.70 0.92
C ALA A 103 -5.22 10.09 -0.13
N VAL A 104 -3.93 9.86 0.16
CA VAL A 104 -2.82 10.08 -0.79
C VAL A 104 -2.98 9.20 -2.04
N SER A 105 -3.33 7.93 -1.87
CA SER A 105 -3.51 6.98 -2.97
C SER A 105 -4.70 7.36 -3.86
N ALA A 106 -5.83 7.74 -3.26
CA ALA A 106 -7.00 8.22 -3.99
C ALA A 106 -6.72 9.52 -4.75
N TRP A 107 -6.01 10.46 -4.13
CA TRP A 107 -5.58 11.70 -4.78
C TRP A 107 -4.63 11.44 -5.96
N ALA A 108 -3.67 10.53 -5.80
CA ALA A 108 -2.72 10.18 -6.85
C ALA A 108 -3.40 9.44 -8.01
N ALA A 109 -4.36 8.55 -7.72
CA ALA A 109 -5.21 7.92 -8.72
C ALA A 109 -6.01 8.97 -9.49
N TRP A 110 -6.71 9.88 -8.80
CA TRP A 110 -7.45 10.97 -9.45
C TRP A 110 -6.54 11.84 -10.33
N ARG A 111 -5.34 12.19 -9.85
CA ARG A 111 -4.39 13.00 -10.62
C ARG A 111 -3.88 12.27 -11.87
N SER A 112 -3.69 10.96 -11.79
CA SER A 112 -3.31 10.09 -12.90
C SER A 112 -4.44 9.98 -13.92
N GLY A 113 -5.68 9.79 -13.46
CA GLY A 113 -6.87 9.77 -14.31
C GLY A 113 -7.12 11.08 -15.06
N ARG A 114 -6.83 12.23 -14.45
CA ARG A 114 -6.84 13.51 -15.17
C ARG A 114 -5.80 13.59 -16.29
N GLY A 115 -4.69 12.86 -16.16
CA GLY A 115 -3.65 12.78 -17.19
C GLY A 115 -4.00 11.88 -18.38
N LEU A 116 -5.05 11.07 -18.29
CA LEU A 116 -5.56 10.25 -19.39
C LEU A 116 -6.55 11.00 -20.30
N ARG A 117 -7.10 12.12 -19.82
CA ARG A 117 -8.12 12.91 -20.52
C ARG A 117 -7.53 14.02 -21.39
N VAL A 118 -6.20 14.12 -21.46
CA VAL A 118 -5.43 15.10 -22.23
C VAL A 118 -4.65 14.34 -23.29
#